data_AF-A0A1M3TNF2-F1
#
_entry.id   AF-A0A1M3TNF2-F1
#
_cell.length_a   1.000
_cell.length_b   1.000
_cell.length_c   1.000
_cell.angle_alpha   90.00
_cell.angle_beta   90.00
_cell.angle_gamma   90.00
#
_symmetry.space_group_name_H-M   'P 1'
#
loop_
_entity.id
_entity.type
_entity.pdbx_description
1 polymer ?
#
loop_
_entity_poly.entity_id
_entity_poly.type
_entity_poly.pdbx_seq_one_letter_code
_entity_poly.pdbx_strand_id
1 'polypeptide(L)'
;MDLLSVLPDFPTKPYAHILPPLERSHISTVDLITLDILEVAKRARVPPADVRRLSAQIIRALHHDVGFKENRDPDADEPSSSLSVDVPVFPGPTTKLDLSQWSAISTLDPALDALLDGGIPTGYVTEVTGERCVYSLPRVSPFVFETP
;
A
#
# COMPACT_ATOMS: atom_id res chain seq x y z
N MET A 1 8.90 16.57 -5.04
CA MET A 1 8.18 15.50 -4.32
C MET A 1 7.30 14.79 -5.35
N ASP A 2 7.06 13.50 -5.18
CA ASP A 2 6.32 12.62 -6.09
C ASP A 2 4.79 12.63 -5.87
N LEU A 3 4.27 13.56 -5.08
CA LEU A 3 2.85 13.59 -4.68
C LEU A 3 1.90 13.70 -5.87
N LEU A 4 2.20 14.55 -6.86
CA LEU A 4 1.36 14.71 -8.05
C LEU A 4 1.45 13.51 -9.01
N SER A 5 2.50 12.67 -8.90
CA SER A 5 2.55 11.41 -9.64
C SER A 5 1.76 10.29 -8.96
N VAL A 6 1.64 10.31 -7.63
CA VAL A 6 0.87 9.31 -6.88
C VAL A 6 -0.61 9.70 -6.83
N LEU A 7 -0.92 10.98 -6.63
CA LEU A 7 -2.27 11.53 -6.51
C LEU A 7 -2.41 12.76 -7.44
N PRO A 8 -2.79 12.58 -8.71
CA PRO A 8 -2.85 13.67 -9.69
C PRO A 8 -3.89 14.74 -9.36
N ASP A 9 -5.01 14.36 -8.72
CA ASP A 9 -6.12 15.26 -8.38
C ASP A 9 -6.01 15.84 -6.95
N PHE A 10 -4.85 15.72 -6.31
CA PHE A 10 -4.67 16.15 -4.92
C PHE A 10 -4.72 17.68 -4.76
N PRO A 11 -5.51 18.23 -3.82
CA PRO A 11 -5.57 19.67 -3.59
C PRO A 11 -4.31 20.18 -2.88
N THR A 12 -3.35 20.70 -3.65
CA THR A 12 -2.08 21.23 -3.15
C THR A 12 -2.17 22.65 -2.56
N LYS A 13 -3.21 23.41 -2.92
CA LYS A 13 -3.43 24.81 -2.47
C LYS A 13 -3.31 25.03 -0.95
N PRO A 14 -3.96 24.24 -0.07
CA PRO A 14 -3.86 24.42 1.38
C PRO A 14 -2.48 24.07 1.98
N TYR A 15 -1.60 23.43 1.22
CA TYR A 15 -0.28 22.97 1.68
C TYR A 15 0.88 23.63 0.91
N ALA A 16 0.59 24.65 0.11
CA ALA A 16 1.60 25.34 -0.71
C ALA A 16 2.78 25.88 0.12
N HIS A 17 2.60 26.16 1.40
CA HIS A 17 3.67 26.63 2.30
C HIS A 17 4.58 25.52 2.81
N ILE A 18 4.10 24.28 2.92
CA ILE A 18 4.89 23.12 3.42
C ILE A 18 5.48 22.25 2.31
N LEU A 19 4.90 22.27 1.11
CA LEU A 19 5.40 21.47 -0.02
C LEU A 19 6.85 21.86 -0.39
N PRO A 20 7.23 23.13 -0.58
CA PRO A 20 8.60 23.46 -0.96
C PRO A 20 9.66 23.06 0.09
N PRO A 21 9.45 23.25 1.41
CA PRO A 21 10.34 22.70 2.44
C PRO A 21 10.50 21.18 2.38
N LEU A 22 9.39 20.43 2.23
CA LEU A 22 9.40 18.98 2.12
C LEU A 22 10.21 18.50 0.90
N GLU A 23 10.05 19.18 -0.24
CA GLU A 23 10.78 18.89 -1.47
C GLU A 23 12.29 19.11 -1.34
N ARG A 24 12.70 20.21 -0.72
CA ARG A 24 14.13 20.50 -0.49
C ARG A 24 14.78 19.47 0.44
N SER A 25 14.01 18.88 1.35
CA SER A 25 14.48 17.81 2.24
C SER A 25 14.46 16.40 1.62
N HIS A 26 14.08 16.30 0.34
CA HIS A 26 13.93 15.04 -0.40
C HIS A 26 12.98 14.05 0.27
N ILE A 27 11.87 14.54 0.84
CA ILE A 27 10.85 13.69 1.45
C ILE A 27 9.85 13.27 0.38
N SER A 28 9.71 11.96 0.17
CA SER A 28 8.73 11.36 -0.74
C SER A 28 7.37 11.20 -0.08
N THR A 29 6.36 10.89 -0.89
CA THR A 29 5.01 10.56 -0.42
C THR A 29 5.04 9.31 0.45
N VAL A 30 5.89 8.34 0.11
CA VAL A 30 6.13 7.13 0.90
C VAL A 30 6.73 7.46 2.26
N ASP A 31 7.75 8.32 2.31
CA ASP A 31 8.38 8.73 3.57
C ASP A 31 7.37 9.42 4.49
N LEU A 32 6.47 10.23 3.91
CA LEU A 32 5.47 10.99 4.64
C LEU A 32 4.37 10.12 5.28
N ILE A 33 4.12 8.93 4.74
CA ILE A 33 3.14 7.96 5.26
C ILE A 33 3.77 6.85 6.11
N THR A 34 5.07 6.58 5.94
CA THR A 34 5.77 5.47 6.63
C THR A 34 6.62 5.91 7.82
N LEU A 35 7.23 7.09 7.77
CA LEU A 35 8.10 7.59 8.85
C LEU A 35 7.30 8.28 9.95
N ASP A 36 7.93 8.45 11.13
CA ASP A 36 7.35 9.24 12.20
C ASP A 36 7.21 10.72 11.78
N ILE A 37 6.04 11.28 12.03
CA ILE A 37 5.68 12.69 11.83
C ILE A 37 6.75 13.60 12.41
N LEU A 38 7.26 13.30 13.60
CA LEU A 38 8.24 14.16 14.27
C LEU A 38 9.60 14.13 13.56
N GLU A 39 9.99 12.99 12.99
CA GLU A 39 11.22 12.87 12.20
C GLU A 39 11.13 13.66 10.89
N VAL A 40 10.00 13.51 10.19
CA VAL A 40 9.70 14.27 8.96
C VAL A 40 9.69 15.78 9.22
N ALA A 41 9.00 16.22 10.29
CA ALA A 41 8.91 17.62 10.67
C ALA A 41 10.28 18.24 10.98
N LYS A 42 11.14 17.51 11.72
CA LYS A 42 12.52 17.93 12.02
C LYS A 42 13.36 18.06 10.75
N ARG A 43 13.28 17.08 9.85
CA ARG A 43 14.07 17.03 8.62
C ARG A 43 13.71 18.16 7.65
N ALA A 44 12.41 18.41 7.47
CA ALA A 44 11.89 19.45 6.57
C ALA A 44 11.79 20.85 7.21
N ARG A 45 12.01 20.96 8.53
CA ARG A 45 11.85 22.21 9.31
C ARG A 45 10.45 22.81 9.19
N VAL A 46 9.43 21.97 9.27
CA VAL A 46 8.01 22.36 9.21
C VAL A 46 7.29 22.00 10.51
N PRO A 47 6.16 22.67 10.84
CA PRO A 47 5.39 22.31 12.03
C PRO A 47 4.87 20.87 11.96
N PRO A 48 5.03 20.05 13.03
CA PRO A 48 4.50 18.68 13.05
C PRO A 48 3.00 18.61 12.79
N ALA A 49 2.24 19.62 13.21
CA ALA A 49 0.79 19.70 12.96
C ALA A 49 0.45 19.73 11.46
N ASP A 50 1.22 20.46 10.66
CA ASP A 50 1.02 20.56 9.22
C ASP A 50 1.37 19.24 8.52
N VAL A 51 2.45 18.57 8.96
CA VAL A 51 2.84 17.24 8.48
C VAL A 51 1.73 16.23 8.75
N ARG A 52 1.21 16.16 9.98
CA ARG A 52 0.09 15.26 10.32
C ARG A 52 -1.12 15.51 9.43
N ARG A 53 -1.45 16.78 9.21
CA ARG A 53 -2.61 17.17 8.42
C ARG A 53 -2.46 16.76 6.96
N LEU A 54 -1.27 16.96 6.38
CA LEU A 54 -0.96 16.52 5.04
C LEU A 54 -1.01 15.00 4.93
N SER A 55 -0.33 14.25 5.82
CA SER A 55 -0.36 12.78 5.81
C SER A 55 -1.78 12.24 5.92
N ALA A 56 -2.60 12.78 6.82
CA ALA A 56 -3.99 12.35 6.99
C ALA A 56 -4.85 12.62 5.74
N GLN A 57 -4.60 13.71 5.00
CA GLN A 57 -5.33 13.98 3.76
C GLN A 57 -4.85 13.09 2.61
N ILE A 58 -3.55 12.81 2.52
CA ILE A 58 -2.99 11.87 1.54
C ILE A 58 -3.57 10.47 1.76
N ILE A 59 -3.59 9.99 3.00
CA ILE A 59 -4.18 8.69 3.34
C ILE A 59 -5.66 8.65 2.94
N ARG A 60 -6.42 9.72 3.19
CA ARG A 60 -7.83 9.80 2.77
C ARG A 60 -8.02 9.79 1.26
N ALA A 61 -7.18 10.50 0.51
CA ALA A 61 -7.21 10.48 -0.95
C ALA A 61 -6.86 9.08 -1.49
N LEU A 62 -5.83 8.43 -0.93
CA LEU A 62 -5.46 7.05 -1.29
C LEU A 62 -6.59 6.06 -0.98
N HIS A 63 -7.23 6.17 0.19
CA HIS A 63 -8.40 5.35 0.53
C HIS A 63 -9.53 5.55 -0.48
N HIS A 64 -9.82 6.79 -0.88
CA HIS A 64 -10.84 7.08 -1.87
C HIS A 64 -10.51 6.47 -3.24
N ASP A 65 -9.26 6.55 -3.70
CA ASP A 65 -8.83 5.97 -4.98
C ASP A 65 -8.95 4.44 -5.01
N VAL A 66 -8.72 3.79 -3.87
CA VAL A 66 -8.91 2.33 -3.70
C VAL A 66 -10.39 1.97 -3.48
N GLY A 67 -11.26 2.95 -3.25
CA GLY A 67 -12.70 2.73 -3.08
C GLY A 67 -13.18 2.55 -1.65
N PHE A 68 -12.35 2.87 -0.67
CA PHE A 68 -12.74 2.93 0.73
C PHE A 68 -13.51 4.21 1.03
N LYS A 69 -14.52 4.11 1.91
CA LYS A 69 -15.37 5.23 2.33
C LYS A 69 -15.19 5.52 3.81
N GLU A 70 -15.10 6.79 4.13
CA GLU A 70 -15.15 7.30 5.50
C GLU A 70 -16.62 7.42 5.92
N ASN A 71 -17.01 6.88 7.09
CA ASN A 71 -18.33 7.14 7.68
C ASN A 71 -18.39 8.59 8.15
N ARG A 72 -18.66 9.52 7.22
CA ARG A 72 -19.07 10.87 7.59
C ARG A 72 -20.59 10.90 7.56
N ASP A 73 -21.21 10.96 8.74
CA ASP A 73 -22.63 11.29 8.82
C ASP A 73 -22.84 12.64 8.10
N PRO A 74 -23.72 12.71 7.09
CA PRO A 74 -23.92 13.92 6.29
C PRO A 74 -24.62 15.05 7.05
N ASP A 75 -25.07 14.82 8.29
CA ASP A 75 -25.78 15.81 9.14
C ASP A 75 -24.86 16.55 10.15
N ALA A 76 -23.55 16.31 10.13
CA ALA A 76 -22.59 17.05 10.96
C ALA A 76 -21.93 18.20 10.16
N ASP A 77 -22.73 19.21 9.82
CA ASP A 77 -22.24 20.53 9.40
C ASP A 77 -21.56 21.23 10.60
N GLU A 78 -20.32 20.84 10.91
CA GLU A 78 -19.41 21.64 11.73
C GLU A 78 -17.98 21.49 11.16
N PRO A 79 -17.26 22.59 10.85
CA PRO A 79 -15.88 22.55 10.40
C PRO A 79 -14.97 22.22 11.59
N SER A 80 -15.02 20.97 12.06
CA SER A 80 -14.24 20.54 13.21
C SER A 80 -12.77 20.53 12.85
N SER A 81 -12.02 21.47 13.42
CA SER A 81 -10.57 21.63 13.30
C SER A 81 -9.77 20.50 13.97
N SER A 82 -10.43 19.45 14.46
CA SER A 82 -9.82 18.23 14.96
C SER A 82 -9.78 17.17 13.86
N LEU A 83 -8.62 17.00 13.23
CA LEU A 83 -8.33 15.86 12.37
C LEU A 83 -8.20 14.61 13.26
N SER A 84 -9.31 13.99 13.61
CA SER A 84 -9.31 12.65 14.18
C SER A 84 -8.83 11.68 13.10
N VAL A 85 -7.64 11.13 13.29
CA VAL A 85 -6.97 10.21 12.34
C VAL A 85 -7.64 8.82 12.36
N ASP A 86 -8.42 8.51 13.40
CA ASP A 86 -9.13 7.24 13.60
C ASP A 86 -10.62 7.33 13.20
N VAL A 87 -10.94 7.82 12.01
CA VAL A 87 -12.32 7.61 11.51
C VAL A 87 -12.39 6.20 10.93
N PRO A 88 -13.33 5.35 11.38
CA PRO A 88 -13.50 4.02 10.82
C PRO A 88 -13.74 4.09 9.31
N VAL A 89 -12.83 3.48 8.56
CA VAL A 89 -12.88 3.39 7.11
C VAL A 89 -13.53 2.07 6.73
N PHE A 90 -14.57 2.12 5.88
CA PHE A 90 -15.29 0.93 5.43
C PHE A 90 -15.01 0.66 3.94
N PRO A 91 -14.93 -0.62 3.54
CA PRO A 91 -14.90 -1.00 2.13
C PRO A 91 -16.14 -0.45 1.40
N GLY A 92 -15.95 0.36 0.36
CA GLY A 92 -17.04 0.92 -0.43
C GLY A 92 -17.57 -0.05 -1.50
N PRO A 93 -18.59 0.35 -2.28
CA PRO A 93 -19.19 -0.50 -3.32
C PRO A 93 -18.18 -0.97 -4.38
N THR A 94 -17.14 -0.18 -4.64
CA THR A 94 -16.07 -0.47 -5.59
C THR A 94 -15.04 -1.48 -5.06
N THR A 95 -14.97 -1.66 -3.73
CA THR A 95 -14.18 -2.73 -3.10
C THR A 95 -14.92 -4.07 -3.03
N LYS A 96 -16.16 -4.13 -3.51
CA LYS A 96 -16.93 -5.38 -3.55
C LYS A 96 -16.28 -6.32 -4.57
N LEU A 97 -15.98 -7.54 -4.14
CA LEU A 97 -15.58 -8.63 -5.03
C LEU A 97 -16.67 -8.84 -6.08
N ASP A 98 -16.39 -8.45 -7.33
CA ASP A 98 -17.18 -8.89 -8.47
C ASP A 98 -16.48 -10.09 -9.09
N LEU A 99 -17.03 -11.27 -8.81
CA LEU A 99 -16.54 -12.54 -9.31
C LEU A 99 -16.71 -12.69 -10.83
N SER A 100 -17.50 -11.82 -11.47
CA SER A 100 -17.73 -11.87 -12.93
C SER A 100 -16.58 -11.28 -13.75
N GLN A 101 -15.75 -10.41 -13.15
CA GLN A 101 -14.53 -9.85 -13.76
C GLN A 101 -13.25 -10.60 -13.34
N TRP A 102 -13.41 -11.79 -12.76
CA TRP A 102 -12.31 -12.60 -12.27
C TRP A 102 -11.41 -13.05 -13.42
N SER A 103 -10.27 -12.38 -13.58
CA SER A 103 -9.21 -12.84 -14.48
C SER A 103 -8.09 -13.48 -13.67
N ALA A 104 -7.70 -14.70 -14.04
CA ALA A 104 -6.74 -15.51 -13.30
C ALA A 104 -5.43 -15.67 -14.08
N ILE A 105 -4.32 -15.70 -13.35
CA ILE A 105 -2.98 -16.01 -13.86
C ILE A 105 -2.73 -17.50 -13.60
N SER A 106 -2.59 -18.30 -14.66
CA SER A 106 -2.31 -19.73 -14.55
C SER A 106 -1.02 -19.99 -13.76
N THR A 107 -1.04 -21.01 -12.90
CA THR A 107 0.13 -21.50 -12.16
C THR A 107 1.02 -22.42 -13.01
N LEU A 108 0.68 -22.63 -14.28
CA LEU A 108 1.30 -23.60 -15.21
C LEU A 108 1.21 -25.06 -14.74
N ASP A 109 0.33 -25.35 -13.78
CA ASP A 109 0.00 -26.68 -13.30
C ASP A 109 -1.51 -26.87 -13.48
N PRO A 110 -1.97 -27.73 -14.40
CA PRO A 110 -3.40 -27.89 -14.68
C PRO A 110 -4.22 -28.37 -13.48
N ALA A 111 -3.62 -29.10 -12.54
CA ALA A 111 -4.31 -29.59 -11.36
C ALA A 111 -4.49 -28.45 -10.34
N LEU A 112 -3.46 -27.62 -10.13
CA LEU A 112 -3.56 -26.43 -9.28
C LEU A 112 -4.48 -25.38 -9.88
N ASP A 113 -4.41 -25.14 -11.20
CA ASP A 113 -5.32 -24.23 -11.88
C ASP A 113 -6.78 -24.67 -11.74
N ALA A 114 -7.07 -25.97 -11.86
CA ALA A 114 -8.42 -26.49 -11.64
C ALA A 114 -8.90 -26.33 -10.18
N LEU A 115 -8.01 -26.42 -9.19
CA LEU A 115 -8.33 -26.18 -7.78
C LEU A 115 -8.56 -24.69 -7.45
N LEU A 116 -7.94 -23.80 -8.24
CA LEU A 116 -8.01 -22.35 -8.08
C LEU A 116 -8.97 -21.68 -9.09
N ASP A 117 -9.85 -22.45 -9.75
CA ASP A 117 -10.79 -21.97 -10.77
C ASP A 117 -10.12 -21.14 -11.91
N GLY A 118 -8.95 -21.59 -12.36
CA GLY A 118 -8.20 -21.02 -13.48
C GLY A 118 -6.86 -20.37 -13.09
N GLY A 119 -6.50 -20.34 -11.80
CA GLY A 119 -5.19 -19.89 -11.32
C GLY A 119 -5.27 -18.79 -10.26
N ILE A 120 -4.24 -17.94 -10.18
CA ILE A 120 -4.15 -16.88 -9.17
C ILE A 120 -5.00 -15.67 -9.58
N PRO A 121 -5.95 -15.21 -8.75
CA PRO A 121 -6.79 -14.04 -9.04
C PRO A 121 -5.96 -12.76 -9.21
N THR A 122 -6.22 -11.99 -10.28
CA THR A 122 -5.68 -10.63 -10.41
C THR A 122 -6.47 -9.63 -9.56
N GLY A 123 -5.80 -8.56 -9.10
CA GLY A 123 -6.44 -7.53 -8.28
C GLY A 123 -6.61 -7.91 -6.80
N TYR A 124 -6.14 -9.09 -6.39
CA TYR A 124 -6.19 -9.57 -5.01
C TYR A 124 -4.82 -10.01 -4.52
N VAL A 125 -4.62 -9.93 -3.21
CA VAL A 125 -3.42 -10.49 -2.56
C VAL A 125 -3.69 -11.97 -2.30
N THR A 126 -2.87 -12.83 -2.89
CA THR A 126 -2.88 -14.28 -2.64
C THR A 126 -1.66 -14.63 -1.79
N GLU A 127 -1.88 -15.17 -0.60
CA GLU A 127 -0.82 -15.66 0.28
C GLU A 127 -0.55 -17.14 0.00
N VAL A 128 0.73 -17.50 -0.20
CA VAL A 128 1.18 -18.89 -0.29
C VAL A 128 1.96 -19.23 0.97
N THR A 129 1.40 -20.09 1.80
CA THR A 129 1.98 -20.50 3.07
C THR A 129 2.30 -21.99 3.04
N GLY A 130 3.49 -22.36 3.52
CA GLY A 130 3.92 -23.76 3.59
C GLY A 130 5.19 -23.91 4.40
N GLU A 131 5.51 -25.15 4.75
CA GLU A 131 6.79 -25.51 5.35
C GLU A 131 7.92 -25.50 4.33
N ARG A 132 9.17 -25.39 4.80
CA ARG A 132 10.34 -25.47 3.93
C ARG A 132 10.38 -26.83 3.23
N CYS A 133 10.37 -26.82 1.90
CA CYS A 133 10.68 -28.02 1.13
C CYS A 133 12.19 -28.27 1.23
N VAL A 134 12.60 -29.32 1.96
CA VAL A 134 14.00 -29.76 2.00
C VAL A 134 14.18 -30.89 0.99
N TYR A 135 14.76 -30.58 -0.16
CA TYR A 135 15.27 -31.62 -1.04
C TYR A 135 16.47 -32.29 -0.37
N SER A 136 16.28 -33.50 0.15
CA SER A 136 17.41 -34.37 0.46
C SER A 136 18.04 -34.80 -0.86
N LEU A 137 18.98 -34.00 -1.38
CA LEU A 137 19.86 -34.46 -2.45
C LEU A 137 20.57 -35.72 -1.94
N PRO A 138 20.54 -36.85 -2.67
CA PRO A 138 21.34 -38.00 -2.32
C PRO A 138 22.81 -37.57 -2.30
N ARG A 139 23.50 -37.87 -1.20
CA ARG A 139 24.95 -37.65 -1.05
C ARG A 139 25.67 -38.35 -2.21
N VAL A 140 26.24 -37.58 -3.14
CA VAL A 140 27.16 -38.13 -4.15
C VAL A 140 28.42 -38.55 -3.40
N SER A 141 28.69 -39.86 -3.37
CA SER A 141 29.94 -40.42 -2.83
C SER A 141 31.14 -39.91 -3.64
N PRO A 142 32.28 -39.61 -3.01
CA PRO A 142 33.45 -39.09 -3.72
C PRO A 142 33.98 -40.15 -4.70
N PHE A 143 34.10 -39.77 -5.97
CA PHE A 143 34.73 -40.56 -7.03
C PHE A 143 36.19 -40.81 -6.65
N VAL A 144 36.58 -42.08 -6.49
CA VAL A 144 37.97 -42.50 -6.34
C VAL A 144 38.58 -42.52 -7.74
N PHE A 145 39.58 -41.67 -7.99
CA PHE A 145 40.41 -41.75 -9.19
C PHE A 145 41.45 -42.86 -8.97
N GLU A 146 41.33 -43.96 -9.71
CA GLU A 146 42.37 -44.95 -9.88
C GLU A 146 43.10 -44.63 -11.20
N THR A 147 44.36 -44.18 -11.10
CA THR A 147 45.23 -43.93 -12.26
C THR A 147 46.10 -45.16 -12.55
N PRO A 148 46.45 -45.41 -13.83
CA PRO A 148 47.07 -46.64 -14.31
C PRO A 148 48.52 -46.86 -13.88
#